data_AF-A0A401UMN8-F1
#
_entry.id   AF-A0A401UMN8-F1
#
_cell.length_a   1.000
_cell.length_b   1.000
_cell.length_c   1.000
_cell.angle_alpha   90.00
_cell.angle_beta   90.00
_cell.angle_gamma   90.00
#
_symmetry.space_group_name_H-M   'P 1'
#
loop_
_entity.id
_entity.type
_entity.pdbx_description
1 polymer ?
#
loop_
_entity_poly.entity_id
_entity_poly.type
_entity_poly.pdbx_seq_one_letter_code
_entity_poly.pdbx_strand_id
1 'polypeptide(L)' 'MERLLTENLYRHMGEKVKIQGWIHKIRKMGKITFLIIRDRSGVVQCVLDKKTIDIKGLKLESVVEVIGY' A
#
# COMPACT_ATOMS: atom_id res chain seq x y z
N MET A 1 11.68 -6.97 -9.28
CA MET A 1 11.34 -5.54 -9.24
C MET A 1 11.98 -4.92 -8.01
N GLU A 2 12.65 -3.79 -8.18
CA GLU A 2 13.28 -3.04 -7.07
C GLU A 2 12.22 -2.32 -6.26
N ARG A 3 12.49 -2.08 -4.97
CA ARG A 3 11.60 -1.32 -4.10
C ARG A 3 11.77 0.18 -4.38
N LEU A 4 10.66 0.89 -4.52
CA LEU A 4 10.63 2.35 -4.49
C LEU A 4 10.29 2.86 -3.09
N LEU A 5 10.95 3.94 -2.66
CA LEU A 5 10.56 4.68 -1.46
C LEU A 5 9.32 5.52 -1.73
N THR A 6 8.47 5.65 -0.72
CA THR A 6 7.22 6.40 -0.79
C THR A 6 7.41 7.83 -1.29
N GLU A 7 8.48 8.51 -0.87
CA GLU A 7 8.81 9.87 -1.33
C GLU A 7 9.04 9.98 -2.84
N ASN A 8 9.40 8.89 -3.53
CA ASN A 8 9.74 8.91 -4.96
C ASN A 8 8.57 8.52 -5.87
N LEU A 9 7.41 8.12 -5.31
CA LEU A 9 6.27 7.63 -6.09
C LEU A 9 5.76 8.63 -7.13
N TYR A 10 5.82 9.93 -6.85
CA TYR A 10 5.36 10.97 -7.78
C TYR A 10 6.11 10.99 -9.12
N ARG A 11 7.31 10.38 -9.18
CA ARG A 11 8.11 10.28 -10.41
C ARG A 11 7.71 9.10 -11.30
N HIS A 12 6.84 8.21 -10.80
CA HIS A 12 6.46 6.95 -11.45
C HIS A 12 4.94 6.84 -11.64
N MET A 13 4.28 7.97 -11.93
CA MET A 13 2.84 8.01 -12.10
C MET A 13 2.38 7.15 -13.28
N GLY A 14 1.44 6.23 -13.03
CA GLY A 14 0.91 5.31 -14.04
C GLY A 14 1.81 4.10 -14.33
N GLU A 15 2.96 4.01 -13.67
CA GLU A 15 3.85 2.86 -13.78
C GLU A 15 3.54 1.80 -12.71
N LYS A 16 3.85 0.54 -13.02
CA LYS A 16 3.77 -0.52 -12.02
C LYS A 16 4.93 -0.40 -11.05
N VAL A 17 4.64 -0.09 -9.79
CA VAL A 17 5.64 0.12 -8.74
C VAL A 17 5.54 -0.94 -7.65
N LYS A 18 6.64 -1.11 -6.90
CA LYS A 18 6.70 -1.94 -5.70
C LYS A 18 7.13 -1.10 -4.50
N ILE A 19 6.34 -1.14 -3.44
CA ILE A 19 6.65 -0.50 -2.16
C ILE A 19 6.70 -1.53 -1.04
N GLN A 20 7.46 -1.24 0.00
CA GLN A 20 7.58 -2.09 1.19
C GLN A 20 7.57 -1.22 2.44
N GLY A 21 6.81 -1.63 3.44
CA GLY A 21 6.64 -0.84 4.66
C GLY A 21 5.72 -1.50 5.67
N TRP A 22 5.16 -0.69 6.54
CA TRP A 22 4.25 -1.10 7.61
C TRP A 22 2.86 -0.55 7.37
N ILE A 23 1.83 -1.33 7.72
CA ILE A 23 0.45 -0.83 7.70
C ILE A 23 0.28 0.18 8.83
N HIS A 24 0.18 1.46 8.48
CA HIS A 24 -0.07 2.54 9.42
C HIS A 24 -1.58 2.72 9.72
N LYS A 25 -2.45 2.46 8.73
CA LYS A 25 -3.90 2.58 8.91
C LYS A 25 -4.65 1.67 7.94
N ILE A 26 -5.78 1.13 8.39
CA ILE A 26 -6.73 0.36 7.57
C ILE A 26 -8.09 1.06 7.63
N ARG A 27 -8.66 1.44 6.48
CA ARG A 27 -10.03 2.00 6.40
C ARG A 27 -10.86 1.16 5.44
N LYS A 28 -11.93 0.55 5.94
CA LYS A 28 -12.85 -0.27 5.14
C LYS A 28 -14.08 0.57 4.78
N MET A 29 -14.38 0.69 3.49
CA MET A 29 -15.55 1.42 2.97
C MET A 29 -16.29 0.53 1.96
N GLY A 30 -17.22 -0.28 2.46
CA GLY A 30 -17.97 -1.24 1.65
C GLY A 30 -17.04 -2.26 0.97
N LYS A 31 -16.94 -2.16 -0.36
CA LYS A 31 -16.12 -3.02 -1.23
C LYS A 31 -14.67 -2.54 -1.37
N ILE A 32 -14.40 -1.28 -1.05
CA ILE A 32 -13.06 -0.70 -1.15
C ILE A 32 -12.40 -0.73 0.23
N THR A 33 -11.11 -1.05 0.26
CA THR A 33 -10.26 -0.86 1.44
C THR A 33 -9.11 0.06 1.10
N PHE A 34 -8.86 1.03 1.97
CA PHE A 34 -7.69 1.90 1.93
C PHE A 34 -6.68 1.40 2.95
N LEU A 35 -5.50 1.00 2.48
CA LEU A 35 -4.34 0.77 3.35
C LEU A 35 -3.43 1.98 3.26
N ILE A 36 -3.13 2.58 4.41
CA ILE A 36 -2.06 3.56 4.50
C ILE A 36 -0.80 2.78 4.85
N ILE A 37 0.14 2.73 3.91
CA ILE A 37 1.45 2.11 4.10
C ILE A 37 2.44 3.20 4.45
N ARG A 38 3.23 2.97 5.49
CA ARG A 38 4.31 3.86 5.92
C ARG A 38 5.64 3.18 5.65
N ASP A 39 6.60 3.94 5.16
CA ASP A 39 8.01 3.58 5.21
C ASP A 39 8.82 4.69 5.89
N ARG A 40 10.15 4.61 5.81
CA ARG A 40 11.04 5.61 6.41
C ARG A 40 10.97 7.00 5.76
N SER A 41 10.41 7.10 4.56
CA SER A 41 10.37 8.32 3.75
C SER A 41 9.01 9.01 3.77
N GLY A 42 7.94 8.31 4.16
CA GLY A 42 6.60 8.90 4.22
C GLY A 42 5.48 7.88 4.31
N VAL A 43 4.29 8.30 3.88
CA VAL A 43 3.08 7.47 3.84
C VAL A 43 2.42 7.52 2.46
N VAL A 44 1.84 6.41 2.04
CA VAL A 44 1.08 6.28 0.78
C VAL A 44 -0.23 5.56 1.03
N GLN A 45 -1.28 5.99 0.32
CA GLN A 45 -2.56 5.32 0.32
C GLN A 45 -2.65 4.31 -0.83
N CYS A 46 -2.78 3.04 -0.50
CA CYS A 46 -3.10 1.97 -1.43
C CYS A 46 -4.61 1.71 -1.42
N VAL A 47 -5.21 1.68 -2.61
CA VAL A 47 -6.65 1.40 -2.80
C VAL A 47 -6.80 -0.04 -3.24
N LEU A 48 -7.59 -0.82 -2.50
CA LEU A 48 -7.82 -2.25 -2.76
C LEU A 48 -9.31 -2.48 -3.01
N ASP A 49 -9.64 -3.17 -4.10
CA ASP A 49 -10.95 -3.77 -4.26
C ASP A 49 -10.96 -5.13 -3.54
N LYS A 50 -11.89 -5.32 -2.59
CA LYS A 50 -12.06 -6.58 -1.85
C LYS A 50 -12.31 -7.78 -2.76
N LYS A 51 -12.78 -7.58 -3.99
CA LYS A 51 -12.94 -8.68 -4.96
C LYS A 51 -11.60 -9.28 -5.39
N THR A 52 -10.53 -8.48 -5.35
CA THR A 52 -9.25 -8.82 -5.94
C THR A 52 -8.25 -9.32 -4.90
N ILE A 53 -8.30 -8.79 -3.67
CA ILE A 53 -7.31 -9.09 -2.62
C ILE A 53 -8.02 -9.30 -1.27
N ASP A 54 -7.88 -10.49 -0.69
CA ASP A 54 -8.27 -10.74 0.70
C ASP A 54 -7.19 -10.21 1.64
N ILE A 55 -7.62 -9.39 2.60
CA ILE A 55 -6.77 -8.74 3.60
C ILE A 55 -6.96 -9.32 5.00
N LYS A 56 -7.59 -10.51 5.11
CA LYS A 56 -7.70 -11.22 6.38
C LYS A 56 -6.32 -11.44 6.99
N GLY A 57 -6.20 -11.12 8.28
CA GLY A 57 -4.96 -11.28 9.03
C GLY A 57 -4.01 -10.07 8.99
N LEU A 58 -4.22 -9.10 8.09
CA LEU A 58 -3.45 -7.85 8.12
C LEU A 58 -3.85 -7.00 9.32
N LYS A 59 -2.84 -6.55 10.08
CA LYS A 59 -2.99 -5.72 11.27
C LYS A 59 -2.15 -4.44 11.12
N LEU A 60 -2.37 -3.49 12.02
CA LEU A 60 -1.46 -2.34 12.13
C LEU A 60 -0.04 -2.84 12.43
N GLU A 61 0.95 -2.13 11.87
CA GLU A 61 2.37 -2.46 11.90
C GLU A 61 2.75 -3.80 11.26
N SER A 62 1.84 -4.50 10.57
CA SER A 62 2.23 -5.61 9.71
C SER A 62 3.20 -5.14 8.62
N VAL A 63 4.31 -5.86 8.47
CA VAL A 63 5.26 -5.65 7.37
C VAL A 63 4.64 -6.20 6.09
N VAL A 64 4.56 -5.36 5.07
CA VAL A 64 3.92 -5.72 3.79
C VAL A 64 4.75 -5.27 2.61
N GLU A 65 4.64 -6.04 1.52
CA GLU A 65 5.02 -5.64 0.18
C GLU A 65 3.74 -5.38 -0.63
N VAL A 66 3.69 -4.26 -1.34
CA VAL A 66 2.57 -3.90 -2.20
C VAL A 66 3.08 -3.63 -3.61
N ILE A 67 2.44 -4.24 -4.60
CA ILE A 67 2.71 -4.02 -6.02
C ILE A 67 1.42 -3.50 -6.66
N GLY A 68 1.50 -2.35 -7.31
CA GLY A 68 0.33 -1.66 -7.89
C GLY A 68 0.72 -0.61 -8.92
N TYR A 69 -0.26 0.13 -9.42
CA TYR A 69 -0.13 1.25 -10.35
C TYR A 69 -0.59 2.54 -9.69
#